data_AF-A0A4R3ZBY6-F1
#
_entry.id   AF-A0A4R3ZBY6-F1
#
_cell.length_a   1.000
_cell.length_b   1.000
_cell.length_c   1.000
_cell.angle_alpha   90.00
_cell.angle_beta   90.00
_cell.angle_gamma   90.00
#
_symmetry.space_group_name_H-M   'P 1'
#
loop_
_entity.id
_entity.type
_entity.pdbx_description
1 polymer ?
#
loop_
_entity_poly.entity_id
_entity_poly.type
_entity_poly.pdbx_seq_one_letter_code
_entity_poly.pdbx_strand_id
1 'polypeptide(L)'
;MIIERMKMRKFKEILLIDCENVGYQIPLKLPKHTYIYLFVSDSFVIEKLKQNISDFQNQVEIVDICHLIKKHSSKNAMDFCIVSKLAQIIKHISKKQKIVIISKDKGYDVAIEFIKSEYNRQIERYALPVACYFHIDTHVAKILSQLDEKTLKLISQHHSMFGLKRVLTKKQKKIFIFDQFTESISNIKIFIEYDIYDQCFSLYYSGNVKKRYQTLQEAKYDFNTLVQETKQKYEKYYSNELLRKAKKLNIHPYIEEAYLKNKPLQECLINHFGIKEGEQLFQSFIN
;
A
#
# COMPACT_ATOMS: atom_id res chain seq x y z
N MET A 1 11.48 -0.57 38.97
CA MET A 1 11.29 0.90 38.93
C MET A 1 12.54 1.68 38.48
N ILE A 2 13.75 1.45 39.03
CA ILE A 2 14.98 2.14 38.61
C ILE A 2 15.47 1.69 37.22
N ILE A 3 15.39 0.38 36.93
CA ILE A 3 15.89 -0.23 35.68
C ILE A 3 15.16 0.32 34.45
N GLU A 4 13.82 0.38 34.46
CA GLU A 4 13.04 0.94 33.34
C GLU A 4 13.35 2.43 33.12
N ARG A 5 13.47 3.20 34.20
CA ARG A 5 13.88 4.60 34.13
C ARG A 5 15.26 4.77 33.49
N MET A 6 16.21 3.87 33.80
CA MET A 6 17.53 3.85 33.17
C MET A 6 17.47 3.44 31.69
N LYS A 7 16.67 2.42 31.36
CA LYS A 7 16.43 1.98 29.96
C LYS A 7 15.89 3.13 29.10
N MET A 8 14.97 3.92 29.65
CA MET A 8 14.26 4.98 28.90
C MET A 8 15.05 6.27 28.72
N ARG A 9 16.09 6.53 29.53
CA ARG A 9 16.83 7.81 29.51
C ARG A 9 17.49 8.14 28.15
N LYS A 10 17.90 7.13 27.39
CA LYS A 10 18.62 7.31 26.11
C LYS A 10 17.70 7.67 24.94
N PHE A 11 16.40 7.47 25.09
CA PHE A 11 15.41 7.73 24.06
C PHE A 11 14.81 9.12 24.25
N LYS A 12 14.81 9.91 23.19
CA LYS A 12 14.19 11.25 23.18
C LYS A 12 12.72 11.18 22.81
N GLU A 13 12.34 10.15 22.06
CA GLU A 13 10.98 9.94 21.57
C GLU A 13 10.51 8.53 21.87
N ILE A 14 9.26 8.41 22.29
CA ILE A 14 8.61 7.13 22.62
C ILE A 14 7.30 7.05 21.85
N LEU A 15 7.13 5.98 21.08
CA LEU A 15 5.96 5.75 20.24
C LEU A 15 5.10 4.66 20.87
N LEU A 16 3.80 4.94 21.00
CA LEU A 16 2.77 3.96 21.35
C LEU A 16 1.93 3.71 20.11
N ILE A 17 2.05 2.53 19.50
CA ILE A 17 1.48 2.26 18.18
C ILE A 17 0.28 1.33 18.30
N ASP A 18 -0.87 1.83 17.87
CA ASP A 18 -2.12 1.10 17.72
C ASP A 18 -2.11 0.34 16.39
N CYS A 19 -1.55 -0.88 16.41
CA CYS A 19 -1.29 -1.64 15.19
C CYS A 19 -2.55 -1.98 14.39
N GLU A 20 -3.71 -2.09 15.03
CA GLU A 20 -4.98 -2.39 14.39
C GLU A 20 -5.45 -1.22 13.51
N ASN A 21 -5.19 0.00 13.97
CA ASN A 21 -5.71 1.21 13.35
C ASN A 21 -4.78 1.80 12.27
N VAL A 22 -3.46 1.71 12.50
CA VAL A 22 -2.42 2.36 11.69
C VAL A 22 -1.45 1.41 11.00
N GLY A 23 -1.60 0.10 11.20
CA GLY A 23 -0.67 -0.92 10.72
C GLY A 23 0.53 -1.12 11.65
N TYR A 24 1.30 -2.18 11.41
CA TYR A 24 2.35 -2.65 12.32
C TYR A 24 3.76 -2.71 11.71
N GLN A 25 3.93 -2.38 10.42
CA GLN A 25 5.24 -2.47 9.82
C GLN A 25 6.13 -1.30 10.26
N ILE A 26 7.35 -1.64 10.67
CA ILE A 26 8.40 -0.73 11.11
C ILE A 26 9.45 -0.65 9.99
N PRO A 27 10.06 0.52 9.72
CA PRO A 27 11.13 0.62 8.74
C PRO A 27 12.35 -0.26 9.08
N LEU A 28 13.10 -0.65 8.05
CA LEU A 28 14.37 -1.39 8.16
C LEU A 28 15.46 -0.64 8.94
N LYS A 29 15.26 0.64 9.24
CA LYS A 29 16.17 1.44 10.05
C LYS A 29 15.39 2.40 10.94
N LEU A 30 15.57 2.25 12.25
CA LEU A 30 14.98 3.13 13.24
C LEU A 30 15.92 4.28 13.65
N PRO A 31 15.38 5.46 13.96
CA PRO A 31 16.16 6.51 14.60
C PRO A 31 16.73 6.03 15.95
N LYS A 32 18.01 6.34 16.22
CA LYS A 32 18.72 5.84 17.41
C LYS A 32 18.07 6.23 18.75
N HIS A 33 17.33 7.33 18.78
CA HIS A 33 16.74 7.91 19.98
C HIS A 33 15.23 7.66 20.08
N THR A 34 14.68 6.71 19.33
CA THR A 34 13.27 6.33 19.36
C THR A 34 13.10 4.97 20.02
N TYR A 35 12.11 4.88 20.93
CA TYR A 35 11.62 3.61 21.50
C TYR A 35 10.17 3.40 21.08
N ILE A 36 9.77 2.15 20.85
CA ILE A 36 8.49 1.80 20.25
C ILE A 36 7.81 0.72 21.09
N TYR A 37 6.55 0.95 21.42
CA TYR A 37 5.63 -0.07 21.89
C TYR A 37 4.63 -0.38 20.77
N LEU A 38 4.66 -1.61 20.27
CA LEU A 38 3.70 -2.14 19.29
C LEU A 38 2.59 -2.89 20.04
N PHE A 39 1.39 -2.34 20.09
CA PHE A 39 0.26 -3.03 20.71
C PHE A 39 -0.43 -3.91 19.67
N VAL A 40 -0.53 -5.22 19.95
CA VAL A 40 -0.99 -6.19 18.96
C VAL A 40 -2.04 -7.12 19.57
N SER A 41 -3.16 -7.23 18.87
CA SER A 41 -4.33 -8.02 19.24
C SER A 41 -4.43 -9.37 18.51
N ASP A 42 -3.63 -9.57 17.46
CA ASP A 42 -3.60 -10.77 16.62
C ASP A 42 -2.30 -11.58 16.82
N SER A 43 -2.46 -12.84 17.22
CA SER A 43 -1.35 -13.77 17.45
C SER A 43 -0.51 -14.03 16.19
N PHE A 44 -1.13 -14.08 15.01
CA PHE A 44 -0.42 -14.29 13.75
C PHE A 44 0.49 -13.10 13.42
N VAL A 45 0.01 -11.88 13.70
CA VAL A 45 0.80 -10.66 13.52
C VAL A 45 1.99 -10.63 14.49
N ILE A 46 1.82 -11.11 15.73
CA ILE A 46 2.90 -11.19 16.72
C ILE A 46 4.04 -12.09 16.23
N GLU A 47 3.73 -13.28 15.71
CA GLU A 47 4.74 -14.21 15.21
C GLU A 47 5.56 -13.60 14.07
N LYS A 48 4.87 -12.96 13.11
CA LYS A 48 5.50 -12.25 12.00
C LYS A 48 6.38 -11.09 12.48
N LEU A 49 5.91 -10.31 13.46
CA LEU A 49 6.66 -9.19 14.01
C LEU A 49 7.93 -9.66 14.72
N LYS A 50 7.86 -10.73 15.52
CA LYS A 50 9.02 -11.29 16.23
C LYS A 50 10.18 -11.64 15.30
N GLN A 51 9.87 -12.16 14.11
CA GLN A 51 10.88 -12.45 13.07
C GLN A 51 11.48 -11.17 12.49
N ASN A 52 10.67 -10.12 12.29
CA ASN A 52 11.08 -8.89 11.63
C ASN A 52 11.81 -7.88 12.54
N ILE A 53 11.64 -7.96 13.86
CA ILE A 53 12.20 -6.98 14.81
C ILE A 53 13.42 -7.50 15.61
N SER A 54 14.01 -8.64 15.21
CA SER A 54 15.17 -9.23 15.89
C SER A 54 16.30 -8.21 16.11
N ASP A 55 16.52 -7.36 15.11
CA ASP A 55 17.60 -6.37 15.11
C ASP A 55 17.26 -5.12 15.95
N PHE A 56 15.99 -5.00 16.37
CA PHE A 56 15.47 -3.85 17.11
C PHE A 56 15.03 -4.19 18.54
N GLN A 57 15.43 -5.34 19.09
CA GLN A 57 15.03 -5.78 20.45
C GLN A 57 15.31 -4.73 21.55
N ASN A 58 16.29 -3.85 21.34
CA ASN A 58 16.62 -2.78 22.28
C ASN A 58 15.75 -1.51 22.14
N GLN A 59 14.99 -1.39 21.06
CA GLN A 59 14.20 -0.20 20.70
C GLN A 59 12.71 -0.51 20.54
N VAL A 60 12.33 -1.76 20.32
CA VAL A 60 10.95 -2.16 20.01
C VAL A 60 10.48 -3.21 21.02
N GLU A 61 9.31 -2.98 21.59
CA GLU A 61 8.63 -3.89 22.50
C GLU A 61 7.25 -4.24 21.93
N ILE A 62 6.98 -5.54 21.75
CA ILE A 62 5.64 -6.02 21.41
C ILE A 62 4.84 -6.14 22.70
N VAL A 63 3.74 -5.41 22.78
CA VAL A 63 2.75 -5.52 23.85
C VAL A 63 1.63 -6.42 23.35
N ASP A 64 1.71 -7.70 23.73
CA ASP A 64 0.70 -8.71 23.40
C ASP A 64 -0.55 -8.52 24.27
N ILE A 65 -1.66 -8.16 23.62
CA ILE A 65 -2.97 -8.01 24.28
C ILE A 65 -3.98 -9.05 23.79
N CYS A 66 -3.56 -10.07 23.04
CA CYS A 66 -4.44 -11.07 22.44
C CYS A 66 -5.28 -11.78 23.51
N HIS A 67 -4.65 -12.13 24.64
CA HIS A 67 -5.32 -12.81 25.75
C HIS A 67 -6.42 -11.95 26.40
N LEU A 68 -6.20 -10.63 26.52
CA LEU A 68 -7.17 -9.70 27.10
C LEU A 68 -8.40 -9.57 26.21
N ILE A 69 -8.20 -9.44 24.90
CA ILE A 69 -9.28 -9.33 23.92
C ILE A 69 -10.11 -10.61 23.87
N LYS A 70 -9.45 -11.78 23.84
CA LYS A 70 -10.15 -13.07 23.87
C LYS A 70 -10.98 -13.26 25.14
N LYS A 71 -10.46 -12.83 26.30
CA LYS A 71 -11.12 -13.02 27.60
C LYS A 71 -12.29 -12.06 27.83
N HIS A 72 -12.16 -10.81 27.39
CA HIS A 72 -13.11 -9.75 27.74
C HIS A 72 -13.99 -9.27 26.59
N SER A 73 -13.70 -9.68 25.34
CA SER A 73 -14.45 -9.30 24.12
C SER A 73 -14.75 -7.79 24.00
N SER A 74 -13.91 -6.95 24.61
CA SER A 74 -14.12 -5.51 24.67
C SER A 74 -13.50 -4.83 23.46
N LYS A 75 -14.32 -4.06 22.73
CA LYS A 75 -13.88 -3.27 21.57
C LYS A 75 -12.83 -2.22 21.93
N ASN A 76 -12.78 -1.78 23.19
CA ASN A 76 -11.89 -0.71 23.64
C ASN A 76 -10.67 -1.25 24.40
N ALA A 77 -10.45 -2.57 24.40
CA ALA A 77 -9.34 -3.18 25.15
C ALA A 77 -7.97 -2.63 24.71
N MET A 78 -7.80 -2.37 23.41
CA MET A 78 -6.61 -1.72 22.85
C MET A 78 -6.39 -0.35 23.49
N ASP A 79 -7.42 0.51 23.47
CA ASP A 79 -7.35 1.87 24.01
C ASP A 79 -7.01 1.88 25.49
N PHE A 80 -7.66 1.01 26.27
CA PHE A 80 -7.36 0.84 27.68
C PHE A 80 -5.91 0.41 27.93
N CYS A 81 -5.38 -0.52 27.13
CA CYS A 81 -3.99 -0.97 27.26
C CYS A 81 -2.99 0.15 26.93
N ILE A 82 -3.24 0.90 25.85
CA ILE A 82 -2.39 2.01 25.43
C ILE A 82 -2.39 3.12 26.47
N VAL A 83 -3.56 3.55 26.94
CA VAL A 83 -3.68 4.59 27.98
C VAL A 83 -3.08 4.13 29.31
N SER A 84 -3.25 2.86 29.69
CA SER A 84 -2.65 2.31 30.90
C SER A 84 -1.12 2.28 30.83
N LYS A 85 -0.55 1.84 29.70
CA LYS A 85 0.90 1.84 29.49
C LYS A 85 1.44 3.28 29.43
N LEU A 86 0.72 4.21 28.82
CA LEU A 86 1.04 5.63 28.83
C LEU A 86 1.16 6.14 30.28
N ALA A 87 0.13 5.92 31.11
CA ALA A 87 0.12 6.29 32.53
C ALA A 87 1.33 5.72 33.32
N GLN A 88 1.76 4.50 33.00
CA GLN A 88 2.95 3.89 33.59
C GLN A 88 4.24 4.60 33.14
N ILE A 89 4.41 4.79 31.82
CA ILE A 89 5.64 5.37 31.23
C ILE A 89 5.88 6.80 31.71
N ILE A 90 4.83 7.61 31.86
CA ILE A 90 4.95 9.03 32.25
C ILE A 90 5.68 9.20 33.58
N LYS A 91 5.55 8.24 34.50
CA LYS A 91 6.24 8.24 35.80
C LYS A 91 7.74 7.98 35.67
N HIS A 92 8.19 7.43 34.54
CA HIS A 92 9.57 6.97 34.33
C HIS A 92 10.35 7.83 33.34
N ILE A 93 9.69 8.72 32.59
CA ILE A 93 10.35 9.57 31.60
C ILE A 93 10.57 11.00 32.11
N SER A 94 11.50 11.72 31.49
CA SER A 94 11.76 13.14 31.74
C SER A 94 10.79 14.05 30.97
N LYS A 95 10.67 15.32 31.36
CA LYS A 95 9.79 16.29 30.67
C LYS A 95 10.27 16.65 29.26
N LYS A 96 11.55 16.38 28.95
CA LYS A 96 12.17 16.63 27.64
C LYS A 96 11.88 15.53 26.61
N GLN A 97 11.38 14.38 27.06
CA GLN A 97 11.05 13.27 26.17
C GLN A 97 9.65 13.46 25.60
N LYS A 98 9.52 13.23 24.30
CA LYS A 98 8.26 13.29 23.57
C LYS A 98 7.61 11.91 23.56
N ILE A 99 6.33 11.84 23.84
CA ILE A 99 5.51 10.64 23.60
C ILE A 99 4.59 10.92 22.42
N VAL A 100 4.51 9.98 21.49
CA VAL A 100 3.56 10.03 20.38
C VAL A 100 2.70 8.78 20.38
N ILE A 101 1.38 8.95 20.43
CA ILE A 101 0.43 7.88 20.18
C ILE A 101 0.15 7.86 18.68
N ILE A 102 0.52 6.78 18.00
CA ILE A 102 0.24 6.60 16.57
C ILE A 102 -1.08 5.85 16.45
N SER A 103 -2.17 6.60 16.26
CA SER A 103 -3.53 6.08 16.05
C SER A 103 -4.41 7.12 15.35
N LYS A 104 -5.31 6.68 14.47
CA LYS A 104 -6.32 7.56 13.87
C LYS A 104 -7.50 7.82 14.81
N ASP A 105 -7.65 7.04 15.88
CA ASP A 105 -8.74 7.23 16.83
C ASP A 105 -8.58 8.55 17.59
N LYS A 106 -9.62 9.36 17.55
CA LYS A 106 -9.69 10.65 18.26
C LYS A 106 -9.94 10.46 19.75
N GLY A 107 -10.39 9.28 20.20
CA GLY A 107 -10.61 8.98 21.61
C GLY A 107 -9.38 9.24 22.48
N TYR A 108 -8.17 9.07 21.92
CA TYR A 108 -6.92 9.37 22.61
C TYR A 108 -6.68 10.86 22.86
N ASP A 109 -7.30 11.78 22.11
CA ASP A 109 -7.09 13.23 22.28
C ASP A 109 -7.50 13.68 23.68
N VAL A 110 -8.62 13.15 24.19
CA VAL A 110 -9.10 13.42 25.56
C VAL A 110 -8.12 12.91 26.62
N ALA A 111 -7.62 11.69 26.45
CA ALA A 111 -6.63 11.11 27.36
C ALA A 111 -5.32 11.90 27.37
N ILE A 112 -4.88 12.37 26.19
CA ILE A 112 -3.68 13.20 26.04
C ILE A 112 -3.86 14.55 26.75
N GLU A 113 -5.01 15.21 26.58
CA GLU A 113 -5.32 16.48 27.23
C GLU A 113 -5.32 16.35 28.76
N PHE A 114 -6.01 15.34 29.29
CA PHE A 114 -6.03 15.06 30.73
C PHE A 114 -4.62 14.83 31.29
N ILE A 115 -3.81 14.02 30.62
CA ILE A 115 -2.46 13.73 31.10
C ILE A 115 -1.55 14.97 31.00
N LYS A 116 -1.74 15.81 29.97
CA LYS A 116 -1.00 17.07 29.83
C LYS A 116 -1.28 18.02 30.97
N SER A 117 -2.55 18.18 31.37
CA SER A 117 -2.93 19.05 32.48
C SER A 117 -2.32 18.59 33.81
N GLU A 118 -2.27 17.29 34.05
CA GLU A 118 -1.75 16.73 35.31
C GLU A 118 -0.22 16.71 35.40
N TYR A 119 0.47 16.35 34.30
CA TYR A 119 1.90 16.01 34.37
C TYR A 119 2.83 16.96 33.59
N ASN A 120 2.29 17.93 32.86
CA ASN A 120 3.02 18.87 32.00
C ASN A 120 4.07 18.15 31.11
N ARG A 121 3.58 17.34 30.17
CA ARG A 121 4.39 16.46 29.31
C ARG A 121 4.16 16.75 27.82
N GLN A 122 5.21 16.50 27.02
CA GLN A 122 5.11 16.55 25.56
C GLN A 122 4.50 15.25 25.05
N ILE A 123 3.18 15.25 24.85
CA ILE A 123 2.43 14.10 24.35
C ILE A 123 1.59 14.56 23.16
N GLU A 124 1.54 13.78 22.09
CA GLU A 124 0.68 14.08 20.95
C GLU A 124 0.15 12.81 20.30
N ARG A 125 -0.86 12.98 19.47
CA ARG A 125 -1.36 11.92 18.61
C ARG A 125 -0.93 12.17 17.17
N TYR A 126 -0.44 11.12 16.53
CA TYR A 126 -0.18 11.10 15.10
C TYR A 126 -1.27 10.30 14.39
N ALA A 127 -2.06 10.98 13.57
CA ALA A 127 -3.32 10.46 13.01
C ALA A 127 -3.19 9.85 11.61
N LEU A 128 -2.00 9.43 11.19
CA LEU A 128 -1.76 8.82 9.88
C LEU A 128 -1.23 7.39 10.06
N PRO A 129 -1.25 6.55 8.99
CA PRO A 129 -0.63 5.22 9.03
C PRO A 129 0.81 5.27 9.54
N VAL A 130 1.26 4.21 10.20
CA VAL A 130 2.59 4.14 10.82
C VAL A 130 3.72 4.40 9.81
N ALA A 131 3.52 3.97 8.56
CA ALA A 131 4.41 4.23 7.42
C ALA A 131 4.73 5.71 7.26
N CYS A 132 3.70 6.55 7.43
CA CYS A 132 3.80 7.99 7.27
C CYS A 132 4.64 8.61 8.38
N TYR A 133 4.66 8.04 9.60
CA TYR A 133 5.40 8.63 10.71
C TYR A 133 6.91 8.59 10.50
N PHE A 134 7.41 7.46 10.00
CA PHE A 134 8.85 7.27 9.93
C PHE A 134 9.48 8.05 8.79
N HIS A 135 8.76 8.34 7.69
CA HIS A 135 9.22 9.10 6.50
C HIS A 135 10.60 8.67 5.91
N ILE A 136 11.27 7.66 6.47
CA ILE A 136 12.61 7.19 6.11
C ILE A 136 12.55 6.37 4.82
N ASP A 137 11.37 5.82 4.49
CA ASP A 137 11.11 5.27 3.18
C ASP A 137 10.94 6.41 2.15
N THR A 138 11.86 6.47 1.19
CA THR A 138 11.86 7.44 0.09
C THR A 138 10.54 7.49 -0.68
N HIS A 139 9.81 6.38 -0.74
CA HIS A 139 8.53 6.27 -1.44
C HIS A 139 7.41 7.02 -0.70
N VAL A 140 7.32 6.81 0.61
CA VAL A 140 6.34 7.49 1.46
C VAL A 140 6.67 8.98 1.53
N ALA A 141 7.94 9.35 1.65
CA ALA A 141 8.37 10.75 1.61
C ALA A 141 7.96 11.44 0.29
N LYS A 142 8.15 10.77 -0.86
CA LYS A 142 7.73 11.26 -2.17
C LYS A 142 6.21 11.44 -2.27
N ILE A 143 5.43 10.53 -1.70
CA ILE A 143 3.96 10.66 -1.69
C ILE A 143 3.58 11.87 -0.85
N LEU A 144 4.05 11.93 0.39
CA LEU A 144 3.66 12.95 1.35
C LEU A 144 4.01 14.37 0.89
N SER A 145 5.12 14.56 0.18
CA SER A 145 5.50 15.87 -0.38
C SER A 145 4.55 16.38 -1.48
N GLN A 146 3.72 15.52 -2.05
CA GLN A 146 2.75 15.86 -3.08
C GLN A 146 1.31 15.99 -2.55
N LEU A 147 1.07 15.64 -1.29
CA LEU A 147 -0.27 15.69 -0.70
C LEU A 147 -0.59 17.10 -0.20
N ASP A 148 -1.81 17.54 -0.50
CA ASP A 148 -2.39 18.70 0.17
C ASP A 148 -3.02 18.30 1.52
N GLU A 149 -3.30 19.31 2.36
CA GLU A 149 -3.90 19.12 3.67
C GLU A 149 -5.24 18.37 3.60
N LYS A 150 -6.03 18.63 2.56
CA LYS A 150 -7.30 17.94 2.33
C LYS A 150 -7.10 16.44 2.11
N THR A 151 -6.10 16.05 1.33
CA THR A 151 -5.80 14.64 1.05
C THR A 151 -5.22 13.96 2.28
N LEU A 152 -4.35 14.64 3.04
CA LEU A 152 -3.87 14.14 4.33
C LEU A 152 -5.02 13.87 5.30
N LYS A 153 -6.01 14.77 5.36
CA LYS A 153 -7.23 14.56 6.16
C LYS A 153 -8.06 13.37 5.68
N LEU A 154 -8.13 13.12 4.38
CA LEU A 154 -8.81 11.91 3.87
C LEU A 154 -8.04 10.64 4.26
N ILE A 155 -6.71 10.65 4.21
CA ILE A 155 -5.87 9.51 4.60
C ILE A 155 -6.08 9.18 6.09
N SER A 156 -6.14 10.19 6.95
CA SER A 156 -6.37 9.98 8.39
C SER A 156 -7.76 9.44 8.73
N GLN A 157 -8.74 9.63 7.84
CA GLN A 157 -10.12 9.15 8.03
C GLN A 157 -10.39 7.75 7.48
N HIS A 158 -9.45 7.16 6.73
CA HIS A 158 -9.63 5.86 6.10
C HIS A 158 -8.64 4.82 6.64
N HIS A 159 -9.02 3.54 6.58
CA HIS A 159 -8.22 2.43 7.11
C HIS A 159 -7.57 1.56 6.03
N SER A 160 -7.90 1.78 4.76
CA SER A 160 -7.32 1.03 3.64
C SER A 160 -7.26 1.86 2.37
N MET A 161 -6.36 1.48 1.47
CA MET A 161 -6.24 2.10 0.15
C MET A 161 -7.52 1.94 -0.68
N PHE A 162 -8.20 0.80 -0.56
CA PHE A 162 -9.50 0.58 -1.22
C PHE A 162 -10.55 1.61 -0.78
N GLY A 163 -10.70 1.81 0.54
CA GLY A 163 -11.62 2.81 1.08
C GLY A 163 -11.25 4.22 0.64
N LEU A 164 -9.97 4.59 0.80
CA LEU A 164 -9.45 5.90 0.42
C LEU A 164 -9.70 6.20 -1.07
N LYS A 165 -9.44 5.24 -1.96
CA LYS A 165 -9.64 5.42 -3.42
C LYS A 165 -11.09 5.70 -3.81
N ARG A 166 -12.09 5.37 -2.98
CA ARG A 166 -13.49 5.71 -3.29
C ARG A 166 -13.77 7.21 -3.19
N VAL A 167 -13.02 7.92 -2.35
CA VAL A 167 -13.23 9.36 -2.10
C VAL A 167 -12.20 10.25 -2.81
N LEU A 168 -11.07 9.69 -3.26
CA LEU A 168 -10.05 10.45 -3.98
C LEU A 168 -10.46 10.79 -5.42
N THR A 169 -10.13 12.01 -5.83
CA THR A 169 -10.20 12.44 -7.24
C THR A 169 -9.17 11.69 -8.11
N LYS A 170 -9.36 11.72 -9.44
CA LYS A 170 -8.39 11.13 -10.39
C LYS A 170 -6.99 11.73 -10.23
N LYS A 171 -6.88 13.03 -9.92
CA LYS A 171 -5.59 13.71 -9.71
C LYS A 171 -4.90 13.21 -8.43
N GLN A 172 -5.64 13.10 -7.33
CA GLN A 172 -5.09 12.59 -6.06
C GLN A 172 -4.67 11.13 -6.16
N LYS A 173 -5.45 10.28 -6.86
CA LYS A 173 -5.09 8.86 -7.09
C LYS A 173 -3.72 8.70 -7.76
N LYS A 174 -3.37 9.61 -8.69
CA LYS A 174 -2.08 9.55 -9.40
C LYS A 174 -0.87 9.75 -8.48
N ILE A 175 -1.03 10.37 -7.31
CA ILE A 175 0.07 10.59 -6.35
C ILE A 175 0.66 9.26 -5.87
N PHE A 176 -0.16 8.22 -5.80
CA PHE A 176 0.22 6.88 -5.34
C PHE A 176 0.76 5.99 -6.46
N ILE A 177 0.77 6.47 -7.71
CA ILE A 177 1.25 5.70 -8.86
C ILE A 177 2.74 5.98 -9.08
N PHE A 178 3.53 4.92 -9.15
CA PHE A 178 4.98 5.00 -9.35
C PHE A 178 5.38 4.89 -10.81
N ASP A 179 4.76 3.96 -11.53
CA ASP A 179 4.97 3.73 -12.95
C ASP A 179 3.64 3.43 -13.62
N GLN A 180 3.49 3.87 -14.87
CA GLN A 180 2.29 3.62 -15.66
C GLN A 180 2.64 3.45 -17.13
N PHE A 181 1.92 2.55 -17.79
CA PHE A 181 1.96 2.33 -19.21
C PHE A 181 0.53 2.18 -19.72
N THR A 182 0.24 2.76 -20.88
CA THR A 182 -1.00 2.51 -21.62
C THR A 182 -0.60 2.01 -22.99
N GLU A 183 -1.05 0.79 -23.32
CA GLU A 183 -0.77 0.22 -24.63
C GLU A 183 -1.65 0.91 -25.69
N SER A 184 -1.03 1.38 -26.77
CA SER A 184 -1.64 2.27 -27.76
C SER A 184 -2.75 1.61 -28.58
N ILE A 185 -2.67 0.30 -28.82
CA ILE A 185 -3.62 -0.44 -29.66
C ILE A 185 -4.83 -0.90 -28.84
N SER A 186 -4.62 -1.49 -27.68
CA SER A 186 -5.66 -2.08 -26.82
C SER A 186 -6.22 -1.10 -25.79
N ASN A 187 -5.52 0.00 -25.52
CA ASN A 187 -5.77 0.92 -24.40
C ASN A 187 -5.68 0.26 -23.01
N ILE A 188 -5.06 -0.91 -22.93
CA ILE A 188 -4.83 -1.58 -21.64
C ILE A 188 -3.85 -0.77 -20.82
N LYS A 189 -4.24 -0.51 -19.58
CA LYS A 189 -3.44 0.22 -18.60
C LYS A 189 -2.75 -0.74 -17.67
N ILE A 190 -1.45 -0.56 -17.53
CA ILE A 190 -0.59 -1.26 -16.57
C ILE A 190 0.00 -0.20 -15.66
N PHE A 191 -0.07 -0.37 -14.36
CA PHE A 191 0.54 0.59 -13.44
C PHE A 191 0.90 -0.04 -12.11
N ILE A 192 1.90 0.54 -11.45
CA ILE A 192 2.31 0.20 -10.09
C ILE A 192 1.76 1.27 -9.15
N GLU A 193 1.01 0.86 -8.15
CA GLU A 193 0.48 1.72 -7.09
C GLU A 193 1.10 1.32 -5.75
N TYR A 194 1.48 2.29 -4.93
CA TYR A 194 1.93 2.04 -3.56
C TYR A 194 0.77 2.18 -2.58
N ASP A 195 0.55 1.15 -1.78
CA ASP A 195 -0.41 1.14 -0.69
C ASP A 195 0.26 1.65 0.59
N ILE A 196 -0.11 2.86 1.04
CA ILE A 196 0.47 3.48 2.24
C ILE A 196 0.01 2.83 3.55
N TYR A 197 -1.05 2.02 3.53
CA TYR A 197 -1.58 1.34 4.72
C TYR A 197 -0.93 -0.04 4.86
N ASP A 198 -0.88 -0.80 3.76
CA ASP A 198 -0.26 -2.13 3.72
C ASP A 198 1.26 -2.07 3.46
N GLN A 199 1.80 -0.88 3.14
CA GLN A 199 3.22 -0.63 2.83
C GLN A 199 3.77 -1.57 1.75
N CYS A 200 3.00 -1.73 0.67
CA CYS A 200 3.33 -2.65 -0.41
C CYS A 200 3.04 -2.05 -1.79
N PHE A 201 3.62 -2.63 -2.83
CA PHE A 201 3.38 -2.24 -4.22
C PHE A 201 2.37 -3.19 -4.85
N SER A 202 1.32 -2.66 -5.46
CA SER A 202 0.34 -3.42 -6.23
C SER A 202 0.52 -3.17 -7.72
N LEU A 203 0.76 -4.23 -8.48
CA LEU A 203 0.77 -4.19 -9.94
C LEU A 203 -0.64 -4.42 -10.47
N TYR A 204 -1.14 -3.45 -11.25
CA TYR A 204 -2.44 -3.51 -11.88
C TYR A 204 -2.34 -3.81 -13.36
N TYR A 205 -3.27 -4.64 -13.86
CA TYR A 205 -3.48 -4.92 -15.27
C TYR A 205 -4.94 -4.68 -15.64
N SER A 206 -5.19 -3.71 -16.52
CA SER A 206 -6.53 -3.36 -16.97
C SER A 206 -7.53 -3.08 -15.82
N GLY A 207 -7.04 -2.46 -14.74
CA GLY A 207 -7.85 -2.12 -13.56
C GLY A 207 -7.90 -3.20 -12.47
N ASN A 208 -7.43 -4.41 -12.73
CA ASN A 208 -7.40 -5.50 -11.76
C ASN A 208 -6.02 -5.63 -11.11
N VAL A 209 -5.98 -5.90 -9.80
CA VAL A 209 -4.72 -6.23 -9.11
C VAL A 209 -4.24 -7.58 -9.62
N LYS A 210 -3.06 -7.62 -10.23
CA LYS A 210 -2.44 -8.86 -10.70
C LYS A 210 -1.59 -9.51 -9.61
N LYS A 211 -0.79 -8.71 -8.89
CA LYS A 211 0.11 -9.19 -7.83
C LYS A 211 0.53 -8.05 -6.90
N ARG A 212 0.91 -8.39 -5.67
CA ARG A 212 1.45 -7.47 -4.67
C ARG A 212 2.91 -7.83 -4.34
N TYR A 213 3.72 -6.81 -4.03
CA TYR A 213 5.16 -6.93 -3.80
C TYR A 213 5.58 -6.12 -2.59
N GLN A 214 6.64 -6.56 -1.90
CA GLN A 214 7.22 -5.82 -0.79
C GLN A 214 8.15 -4.71 -1.28
N THR A 215 8.80 -4.91 -2.43
CA THR A 215 9.76 -3.94 -2.98
C THR A 215 9.31 -3.38 -4.34
N LEU A 216 9.71 -2.13 -4.62
CA LEU A 216 9.46 -1.52 -5.93
C LEU A 216 10.24 -2.23 -7.04
N GLN A 217 11.43 -2.78 -6.74
CA GLN A 217 12.27 -3.44 -7.71
C GLN A 217 11.61 -4.70 -8.27
N GLU A 218 11.04 -5.55 -7.41
CA GLU A 218 10.28 -6.73 -7.83
C GLU A 218 9.04 -6.33 -8.63
N ALA A 219 8.32 -5.30 -8.19
CA ALA A 219 7.15 -4.79 -8.90
C ALA A 219 7.52 -4.26 -10.29
N LYS A 220 8.67 -3.58 -10.43
CA LYS A 220 9.19 -3.06 -11.70
C LYS A 220 9.59 -4.17 -12.67
N TYR A 221 10.19 -5.24 -12.16
CA TYR A 221 10.53 -6.40 -12.99
C TYR A 221 9.28 -6.99 -13.66
N ASP A 222 8.27 -7.35 -12.86
CA ASP A 222 7.02 -7.92 -13.39
C ASP A 222 6.22 -6.89 -14.22
N PHE A 223 6.28 -5.60 -13.87
CA PHE A 223 5.70 -4.52 -14.69
C PHE A 223 6.30 -4.48 -16.09
N ASN A 224 7.63 -4.50 -16.22
CA ASN A 224 8.31 -4.45 -17.51
C ASN A 224 8.00 -5.69 -18.35
N THR A 225 8.02 -6.88 -17.74
CA THR A 225 7.61 -8.14 -18.40
C THR A 225 6.20 -8.02 -18.94
N LEU A 226 5.25 -7.57 -18.11
CA LEU A 226 3.85 -7.43 -18.50
C LEU A 226 3.64 -6.39 -19.60
N VAL A 227 4.41 -5.30 -19.59
CA VAL A 227 4.41 -4.30 -20.67
C VAL A 227 4.84 -4.93 -21.99
N GLN A 228 5.93 -5.71 -21.99
CA GLN A 228 6.42 -6.37 -23.22
C GLN A 228 5.43 -7.42 -23.74
N GLU A 229 4.93 -8.30 -22.86
CA GLU A 229 3.90 -9.28 -23.23
C GLU A 229 2.65 -8.61 -23.82
N THR A 230 2.25 -7.47 -23.25
CA THR A 230 1.06 -6.74 -23.73
C THR A 230 1.31 -6.09 -25.07
N LYS A 231 2.49 -5.49 -25.29
CA LYS A 231 2.86 -4.95 -26.60
C LYS A 231 2.85 -6.03 -27.67
N GLN A 232 3.55 -7.14 -27.42
CA GLN A 232 3.61 -8.28 -28.34
C GLN A 232 2.24 -8.87 -28.66
N LYS A 233 1.36 -8.93 -27.64
CA LYS A 233 0.00 -9.43 -27.83
C LYS A 233 -0.81 -8.60 -28.83
N TYR A 234 -0.63 -7.27 -28.86
CA TYR A 234 -1.48 -6.37 -29.64
C TYR A 234 -0.83 -5.76 -30.87
N GLU A 235 0.50 -5.83 -31.03
CA GLU A 235 1.21 -5.24 -32.17
C GLU A 235 0.68 -5.72 -33.53
N LYS A 236 0.25 -6.98 -33.60
CA LYS A 236 -0.34 -7.60 -34.81
C LYS A 236 -1.63 -6.94 -35.33
N TYR A 237 -2.32 -6.14 -34.52
CA TYR A 237 -3.53 -5.44 -34.96
C TYR A 237 -3.24 -4.06 -35.56
N TYR A 238 -2.02 -3.53 -35.44
CA TYR A 238 -1.56 -2.21 -35.90
C TYR A 238 -2.29 -0.97 -35.31
N SER A 239 -3.61 -1.03 -35.10
CA SER A 239 -4.43 0.07 -34.57
C SER A 239 -5.59 -0.43 -33.71
N ASN A 240 -6.12 0.46 -32.85
CA ASN A 240 -7.30 0.15 -32.04
C ASN A 240 -8.55 -0.10 -32.90
N GLU A 241 -8.66 0.54 -34.05
CA GLU A 241 -9.77 0.37 -34.98
C GLU A 241 -9.77 -1.05 -35.56
N LEU A 242 -8.62 -1.48 -36.09
CA LEU A 242 -8.45 -2.83 -36.62
C LEU A 242 -8.65 -3.89 -35.53
N LEU A 243 -8.18 -3.64 -34.30
CA LEU A 243 -8.48 -4.52 -33.16
C LEU A 243 -10.00 -4.67 -32.92
N ARG A 244 -10.78 -3.59 -33.04
CA ARG A 244 -12.25 -3.63 -32.89
C ARG A 244 -12.93 -4.33 -34.08
N LYS A 245 -12.49 -4.08 -35.31
CA LYS A 245 -13.00 -4.77 -36.51
C LYS A 245 -12.72 -6.27 -36.43
N ALA A 246 -11.51 -6.66 -36.03
CA ALA A 246 -11.15 -8.05 -35.79
C ALA A 246 -12.09 -8.76 -34.80
N LYS A 247 -12.47 -8.07 -33.70
CA LYS A 247 -13.47 -8.57 -32.73
C LYS A 247 -14.83 -8.75 -33.36
N LYS A 248 -15.31 -7.74 -34.08
CA LYS A 248 -16.63 -7.74 -34.70
C LYS A 248 -16.78 -8.84 -35.76
N LEU A 249 -15.72 -9.07 -36.54
CA LEU A 249 -15.68 -10.08 -37.59
C LEU A 249 -15.27 -11.47 -37.09
N ASN A 250 -14.94 -11.62 -35.80
CA ASN A 250 -14.43 -12.86 -35.19
C ASN A 250 -13.19 -13.45 -35.88
N ILE A 251 -12.33 -12.61 -36.47
CA ILE A 251 -11.15 -13.07 -37.23
C ILE A 251 -9.83 -13.09 -36.43
N HIS A 252 -9.89 -12.92 -35.11
CA HIS A 252 -8.70 -12.95 -34.24
C HIS A 252 -7.78 -14.16 -34.43
N PRO A 253 -8.29 -15.41 -34.50
CA PRO A 253 -7.43 -16.58 -34.63
C PRO A 253 -6.60 -16.53 -35.93
N TYR A 254 -7.18 -15.99 -37.01
CA TYR A 254 -6.52 -15.90 -38.31
C TYR A 254 -5.49 -14.77 -38.37
N ILE A 255 -5.71 -13.67 -37.64
CA ILE A 255 -4.70 -12.61 -37.47
C ILE A 255 -3.52 -13.13 -36.66
N GLU A 256 -3.76 -13.91 -35.60
CA GLU A 256 -2.71 -14.57 -34.83
C GLU A 256 -1.92 -15.56 -35.71
N GLU A 257 -2.61 -16.40 -36.47
CA GLU A 257 -1.98 -17.36 -37.37
C GLU A 257 -1.13 -16.68 -38.44
N ALA A 258 -1.67 -15.65 -39.10
CA ALA A 258 -0.96 -14.89 -40.14
C ALA A 258 0.30 -14.24 -39.57
N TYR A 259 0.20 -13.65 -38.37
CA TYR A 259 1.32 -13.02 -37.68
C TYR A 259 2.41 -14.03 -37.31
N LEU A 260 2.05 -15.17 -36.71
CA LEU A 260 2.99 -16.22 -36.32
C LEU A 260 3.68 -16.89 -37.52
N LYS A 261 2.95 -17.07 -38.62
CA LYS A 261 3.49 -17.66 -39.86
C LYS A 261 4.20 -16.66 -40.75
N ASN A 262 4.22 -15.38 -40.38
CA ASN A 262 4.72 -14.28 -41.20
C ASN A 262 4.12 -14.27 -42.62
N LYS A 263 2.79 -14.43 -42.71
CA LYS A 263 2.02 -14.49 -43.96
C LYS A 263 0.98 -13.37 -44.04
N PRO A 264 0.55 -12.97 -45.26
CA PRO A 264 -0.56 -12.02 -45.42
C PRO A 264 -1.86 -12.56 -44.80
N LEU A 265 -2.60 -11.71 -44.08
CA LEU A 265 -3.89 -12.08 -43.50
C LEU A 265 -4.89 -12.56 -44.55
N GLN A 266 -4.89 -11.95 -45.74
CA GLN A 266 -5.77 -12.34 -46.84
C GLN A 266 -5.56 -13.81 -47.24
N GLU A 267 -4.31 -14.28 -47.32
CA GLU A 267 -4.00 -15.68 -47.63
C GLU A 267 -4.56 -16.62 -46.55
N CYS A 268 -4.37 -16.27 -45.27
CA CYS A 268 -4.94 -17.04 -44.16
C CYS A 268 -6.47 -17.10 -44.24
N LEU A 269 -7.16 -15.99 -44.50
CA LEU A 269 -8.62 -15.98 -44.62
C LEU A 269 -9.11 -16.81 -45.81
N ILE A 270 -8.47 -16.72 -46.97
CA ILE A 270 -8.81 -17.53 -48.15
C ILE A 270 -8.62 -19.03 -47.87
N ASN A 271 -7.57 -19.41 -47.16
CA ASN A 271 -7.31 -20.82 -46.83
C ASN A 271 -8.37 -21.43 -45.90
N HIS A 272 -8.97 -20.62 -45.01
CA HIS A 272 -9.96 -21.11 -44.05
C HIS A 272 -11.42 -20.99 -44.53
N PHE A 273 -11.74 -19.97 -45.33
CA PHE A 273 -13.12 -19.67 -45.76
C PHE A 273 -13.33 -19.85 -47.27
N GLY A 274 -12.29 -20.17 -48.03
CA GLY A 274 -12.33 -20.18 -49.49
C GLY A 274 -12.19 -18.77 -50.09
N ILE A 275 -11.95 -18.72 -51.41
CA ILE A 275 -11.59 -17.47 -52.11
C ILE A 275 -12.65 -16.37 -51.93
N LYS A 276 -13.91 -16.65 -52.24
CA LYS A 276 -14.98 -15.63 -52.21
C LYS A 276 -15.23 -15.05 -50.82
N GLU A 277 -15.39 -15.92 -49.81
CA GLU A 277 -15.71 -15.48 -48.44
C GLU A 277 -14.47 -14.89 -47.75
N GLY A 278 -13.29 -15.47 -47.96
CA GLY A 278 -12.03 -14.95 -47.43
C GLY A 278 -11.69 -13.55 -47.95
N GLU A 279 -11.87 -13.29 -49.24
CA GLU A 279 -11.69 -11.95 -49.82
C GLU A 279 -12.70 -10.94 -49.27
N GLN A 280 -13.98 -11.31 -49.15
CA GLN A 280 -15.01 -10.46 -48.56
C GLN A 280 -14.72 -10.09 -47.10
N LEU A 281 -14.26 -11.06 -46.30
CA LEU A 281 -13.87 -10.83 -44.91
C LEU A 281 -12.64 -9.90 -44.82
N PHE A 282 -11.64 -10.10 -45.69
CA PHE A 282 -10.46 -9.24 -45.73
C PHE A 282 -10.84 -7.81 -46.12
N GLN A 283 -11.65 -7.62 -47.15
CA GLN A 283 -12.14 -6.30 -47.56
C GLN A 283 -12.95 -5.63 -46.45
N SER A 284 -13.79 -6.39 -45.73
CA SER A 284 -14.56 -5.87 -44.59
C SER A 284 -13.70 -5.51 -43.38
N PHE A 285 -12.49 -6.08 -43.28
CA PHE A 285 -11.55 -5.81 -42.20
C PHE A 285 -10.72 -4.54 -42.47
N ILE A 286 -10.27 -4.34 -43.71
CA ILE A 286 -9.43 -3.19 -44.08
C ILE A 286 -10.22 -1.90 -44.35
N ASN A 287 -11.48 -2.02 -44.79
CA ASN A 287 -12.41 -0.89 -44.99
C ASN A 287 -13.16 -0.56 -43.69
#